data_AF-A0A371CLL0-F1
#
_entry.id   AF-A0A371CLL0-F1
#
_cell.length_a   1.000
_cell.length_b   1.000
_cell.length_c   1.000
_cell.angle_alpha   90.00
_cell.angle_beta   90.00
_cell.angle_gamma   90.00
#
_symmetry.space_group_name_H-M   'P 1'
#
loop_
_entity.id
_entity.type
_entity.pdbx_description
1 polymer ?
#
loop_
_entity_poly.entity_id
_entity_poly.type
_entity_poly.pdbx_seq_one_letter_code
_entity_poly.pdbx_strand_id
1 'polypeptide(L)'
;MSKAKLSKLLYLWIRYVGIVSQTLFATFFLVEGLPPAASLSLAALSYANSENKFGSPQVTATNITIALPTIMWWLVEFVFALRVWILYRRSRKLLMFLTVMYTISITISIVVLVKALSHTQPVFLPHGLPVTGCFSTVPDTIFEAIVTGIVTTSVLCILTIYRILRDRKEVASSPLLALFFRDGLMYYCCVNVVFMCNLFMLRFENAAFKILFNGLLNAVPCMLGARVLINILSLVRTSLGTDATTGSPLSDPKFARNGAPTSGSDKYSTCHDGGDASTGNTMTPISTVSNHGTLQIGEGIEQVLRLTHDPERGKSLHHSAIGH
;
A
#
# COMPACT_ATOMS: atom_id res chain seq x y z
N MET A 1 -1.36 5.62 -24.35
CA MET A 1 -0.47 6.12 -23.26
C MET A 1 0.39 4.96 -22.76
N SER A 2 1.73 5.07 -22.80
CA SER A 2 2.63 3.96 -22.41
C SER A 2 2.41 3.55 -20.94
N LYS A 3 2.30 2.24 -20.68
CA LYS A 3 2.07 1.66 -19.33
C LYS A 3 3.10 2.14 -18.30
N ALA A 4 4.33 2.40 -18.74
CA ALA A 4 5.39 2.92 -17.89
C ALA A 4 5.11 4.35 -17.38
N LYS A 5 4.40 5.17 -18.17
CA LYS A 5 4.02 6.54 -17.76
C LYS A 5 2.90 6.50 -16.71
N LEU A 6 1.96 5.57 -16.84
CA LEU A 6 0.83 5.45 -15.91
C LEU A 6 1.29 5.04 -14.50
N SER A 7 2.20 4.06 -14.39
CA SER A 7 2.75 3.65 -13.08
C SER A 7 3.52 4.78 -12.38
N LYS A 8 4.32 5.55 -13.14
CA LYS A 8 5.04 6.72 -12.61
C LYS A 8 4.10 7.84 -12.16
N LEU A 9 3.04 8.11 -12.92
CA LEU A 9 2.04 9.11 -12.57
C LEU A 9 1.29 8.71 -11.29
N LEU A 10 0.87 7.45 -11.21
CA LEU A 10 0.12 6.91 -10.07
C LEU A 10 0.98 6.91 -8.79
N TYR A 11 2.27 6.60 -8.91
CA TYR A 11 3.25 6.74 -7.83
C TYR A 11 3.32 8.18 -7.32
N LEU A 12 3.51 9.13 -8.24
CA LEU A 12 3.71 10.53 -7.89
C LEU A 12 2.44 11.11 -7.27
N TRP A 13 1.28 10.72 -7.79
CA TRP A 13 -0.02 11.08 -7.24
C TRP A 13 -0.21 10.58 -5.81
N ILE A 14 -0.07 9.27 -5.55
CA ILE A 14 -0.28 8.70 -4.21
C ILE A 14 0.65 9.36 -3.18
N ARG A 15 1.92 9.57 -3.54
CA ARG A 15 2.89 10.18 -2.63
C ARG A 15 2.62 11.66 -2.39
N TYR A 16 2.32 12.42 -3.44
CA TYR A 16 2.13 13.86 -3.34
C TYR A 16 0.83 14.19 -2.60
N VAL A 17 -0.27 13.54 -2.94
CA VAL A 17 -1.56 13.81 -2.31
C VAL A 17 -1.50 13.40 -0.82
N GLY A 18 -0.79 12.34 -0.45
CA GLY A 18 -0.57 11.95 0.95
C GLY A 18 0.20 12.98 1.76
N ILE A 19 1.33 13.49 1.23
CA ILE A 19 2.12 14.53 1.91
C ILE A 19 1.30 15.81 2.03
N VAL A 20 0.65 16.25 0.96
CA VAL A 20 -0.18 17.45 0.98
C VAL A 20 -1.32 17.32 2.00
N SER A 21 -2.02 16.18 2.03
CA SER A 21 -3.09 15.94 3.00
C SER A 21 -2.58 15.97 4.45
N GLN A 22 -1.44 15.35 4.74
CA GLN A 22 -0.87 15.32 6.10
C GLN A 22 -0.34 16.69 6.52
N THR A 23 0.30 17.43 5.62
CA THR A 23 0.75 18.80 5.89
C THR A 23 -0.44 19.71 6.15
N LEU A 24 -1.51 19.63 5.34
CA LEU A 24 -2.72 20.43 5.54
C LEU A 24 -3.38 20.11 6.89
N PHE A 25 -3.50 18.82 7.23
CA PHE A 25 -4.02 18.39 8.52
C PHE A 25 -3.16 18.89 9.68
N ALA A 26 -1.84 18.75 9.61
CA ALA A 26 -0.92 19.24 10.65
C ALA A 26 -0.98 20.77 10.80
N THR A 27 -1.06 21.52 9.68
CA THR A 27 -1.22 22.97 9.73
C THR A 27 -2.54 23.37 10.37
N PHE A 28 -3.63 22.62 10.15
CA PHE A 28 -4.92 22.88 10.78
C PHE A 28 -4.84 22.71 12.30
N PHE A 29 -4.28 21.60 12.78
CA PHE A 29 -4.08 21.37 14.22
C PHE A 29 -3.14 22.38 14.87
N LEU A 30 -2.08 22.79 14.16
CA LEU A 30 -1.19 23.85 14.64
C LEU A 30 -1.94 25.17 14.77
N VAL A 31 -2.76 25.54 13.79
CA VAL A 31 -3.58 26.76 13.79
C VAL A 31 -4.61 26.75 14.93
N GLU A 32 -5.24 25.61 15.21
CA GLU A 32 -6.16 25.47 16.36
C GLU A 32 -5.43 25.53 17.71
N GLY A 33 -4.17 25.07 17.76
CA GLY A 33 -3.33 25.11 18.97
C GLY A 33 -2.70 26.48 19.27
N LEU A 34 -2.80 27.46 18.37
CA LEU A 34 -2.29 28.81 18.62
C LEU A 34 -3.14 29.52 19.69
N PRO A 35 -2.52 30.33 20.57
CA PRO A 35 -3.26 31.11 21.56
C PRO A 35 -4.31 31.99 20.90
N PRO A 36 -5.48 32.20 21.54
CA PRO A 36 -6.64 32.87 20.93
C PRO A 36 -6.34 34.28 20.41
N ALA A 37 -5.32 34.96 20.95
CA ALA A 37 -4.87 36.26 20.46
C ALA A 37 -4.31 36.21 19.01
N ALA A 38 -3.62 35.13 18.66
CA ALA A 38 -3.04 34.95 17.33
C ALA A 38 -4.09 34.47 16.30
N SER A 39 -5.03 33.61 16.72
CA SER A 39 -6.11 33.13 15.85
C SER A 39 -7.08 34.25 15.48
N LEU A 40 -7.38 35.19 16.40
CA LEU A 40 -8.18 36.38 16.13
C LEU A 40 -7.55 37.27 15.05
N SER A 41 -6.23 37.38 15.01
CA SER A 41 -5.51 38.22 14.03
C SER A 41 -5.56 37.62 12.62
N LEU A 42 -5.39 36.30 12.50
CA LEU A 42 -5.53 35.58 11.24
C LEU A 42 -6.98 35.53 10.76
N ALA A 43 -7.94 35.36 11.68
CA ALA A 43 -9.35 35.42 11.36
C ALA A 43 -9.75 36.83 10.89
N ALA A 44 -9.27 37.88 11.54
CA ALA A 44 -9.51 39.27 11.14
C ALA A 44 -8.92 39.60 9.76
N LEU A 45 -7.72 39.11 9.45
CA LEU A 45 -7.12 39.24 8.12
C LEU A 45 -7.87 38.45 7.05
N SER A 46 -8.34 37.24 7.38
CA SER A 46 -9.18 36.44 6.47
C SER A 46 -10.57 37.07 6.26
N TYR A 47 -11.09 37.79 7.26
CA TYR A 47 -12.40 38.44 7.21
C TYR A 47 -12.36 39.72 6.38
N ALA A 48 -11.28 40.50 6.49
CA ALA A 48 -11.10 41.74 5.74
C ALA A 48 -10.98 41.54 4.22
N ASN A 49 -10.70 40.33 3.75
CA ASN A 49 -10.48 40.03 2.33
C ASN A 49 -11.65 39.28 1.65
N SER A 50 -12.81 39.16 2.32
CA SER A 50 -13.96 38.38 1.82
C SER A 50 -15.23 39.22 1.71
N GLU A 51 -15.25 40.17 0.76
CA GLU A 51 -16.48 40.91 0.37
C GLU A 51 -17.34 40.16 -0.68
N ASN A 52 -17.00 38.91 -1.02
CA ASN A 52 -17.79 38.12 -1.97
C ASN A 52 -18.77 37.19 -1.22
N LYS A 53 -20.06 37.45 -1.46
CA LYS A 53 -21.30 36.89 -0.90
C LYS A 53 -21.51 35.36 -1.01
N PHE A 54 -20.49 34.53 -0.80
CA PHE A 54 -20.59 33.07 -0.95
C PHE A 54 -20.08 32.31 0.27
N GLY A 55 -20.95 32.17 1.28
CA GLY A 55 -20.76 31.28 2.43
C GLY A 55 -19.69 31.73 3.43
N SER A 56 -19.98 31.63 4.72
CA SER A 56 -19.02 31.95 5.78
C SER A 56 -17.69 31.20 5.58
N PRO A 57 -16.52 31.87 5.53
CA PRO A 57 -15.21 31.27 5.25
C PRO A 57 -14.85 30.05 6.13
N GLN A 58 -15.36 30.01 7.37
CA GLN A 58 -15.12 28.92 8.31
C GLN A 58 -15.76 27.58 7.89
N VAL A 59 -16.92 27.61 7.23
CA VAL A 59 -17.61 26.37 6.78
C VAL A 59 -16.86 25.76 5.59
N THR A 60 -16.31 26.58 4.71
CA THR A 60 -15.53 26.10 3.56
C THR A 60 -14.22 25.45 4.00
N ALA A 61 -13.53 26.02 4.98
CA ALA A 61 -12.28 25.46 5.49
C ALA A 61 -12.46 24.10 6.18
N THR A 62 -13.52 23.95 6.99
CA THR A 62 -13.81 22.70 7.72
C THR A 62 -14.19 21.56 6.78
N ASN A 63 -14.99 21.83 5.75
CA ASN A 63 -15.36 20.83 4.74
C ASN A 63 -14.15 20.27 3.99
N ILE A 64 -13.18 21.12 3.66
CA ILE A 64 -11.95 20.70 2.96
C ILE A 64 -11.11 19.77 3.86
N THR A 65 -10.98 20.08 5.15
CA THR A 65 -10.22 19.27 6.10
C THR A 65 -10.81 17.86 6.28
N ILE A 66 -12.14 17.70 6.23
CA ILE A 66 -12.80 16.39 6.33
C ILE A 66 -12.71 15.61 5.02
N ALA A 67 -12.83 16.27 3.87
CA ALA A 67 -12.81 15.62 2.57
C ALA A 67 -11.44 15.01 2.24
N LEU A 68 -10.33 15.67 2.60
CA LEU A 68 -8.99 15.23 2.23
C LEU A 68 -8.61 13.83 2.76
N PRO A 69 -8.79 13.52 4.06
CA PRO A 69 -8.57 12.16 4.59
C PRO A 69 -9.46 11.10 3.94
N THR A 70 -10.70 11.43 3.57
CA THR A 70 -11.58 10.46 2.89
C THR A 70 -11.07 10.11 1.49
N ILE A 71 -10.55 11.08 0.75
CA ILE A 71 -9.93 10.84 -0.56
C ILE A 71 -8.67 10.00 -0.40
N MET A 72 -7.83 10.29 0.61
CA MET A 72 -6.67 9.45 0.95
C MET A 72 -7.08 8.00 1.18
N TRP A 73 -8.13 7.81 1.97
CA TRP A 73 -8.65 6.49 2.31
C TRP A 73 -9.03 5.70 1.04
N TRP A 74 -9.82 6.30 0.15
CA TRP A 74 -10.21 5.68 -1.13
C TRP A 74 -9.01 5.35 -2.02
N LEU A 75 -8.00 6.22 -2.09
CA LEU A 75 -6.79 5.94 -2.85
C LEU A 75 -6.05 4.71 -2.32
N VAL A 76 -5.97 4.55 -1.00
CA VAL A 76 -5.32 3.38 -0.39
C VAL A 76 -6.11 2.11 -0.66
N GLU A 77 -7.43 2.14 -0.49
CA GLU A 77 -8.30 1.00 -0.84
C GLU A 77 -8.17 0.61 -2.32
N PHE A 78 -8.12 1.60 -3.21
CA PHE A 78 -7.92 1.38 -4.64
C PHE A 78 -6.59 0.69 -4.95
N VAL A 79 -5.50 1.10 -4.30
CA VAL A 79 -4.18 0.46 -4.45
C VAL A 79 -4.22 -0.98 -3.97
N PHE A 80 -4.93 -1.26 -2.87
CA PHE A 80 -5.11 -2.62 -2.38
C PHE A 80 -5.93 -3.48 -3.36
N ALA A 81 -7.01 -2.95 -3.91
CA ALA A 81 -7.81 -3.63 -4.92
C ALA A 81 -6.98 -3.94 -6.18
N LEU A 82 -6.19 -2.97 -6.64
CA LEU A 82 -5.31 -3.13 -7.81
C LEU A 82 -4.26 -4.23 -7.58
N ARG A 83 -3.69 -4.31 -6.37
CA ARG A 83 -2.74 -5.37 -6.01
C ARG A 83 -3.38 -6.75 -6.08
N VAL A 84 -4.57 -6.92 -5.51
CA VAL A 84 -5.32 -8.19 -5.57
C VAL A 84 -5.65 -8.52 -7.03
N TRP A 85 -6.01 -7.54 -7.85
CA TRP A 85 -6.29 -7.75 -9.26
C TRP A 85 -5.08 -8.27 -10.05
N ILE A 86 -3.89 -7.70 -9.83
CA ILE A 86 -2.64 -8.18 -10.44
C ILE A 86 -2.38 -9.63 -10.03
N LEU A 87 -2.64 -9.96 -8.76
CA LEU A 87 -2.44 -11.29 -8.19
C LEU A 87 -3.29 -12.39 -8.83
N TYR A 88 -4.50 -12.03 -9.23
CA TYR A 88 -5.44 -12.94 -9.88
C TYR A 88 -5.21 -13.06 -11.39
N ARG A 89 -3.96 -12.83 -11.82
CA ARG A 89 -3.50 -12.98 -13.21
C ARG A 89 -4.44 -12.29 -14.20
N ARG A 90 -4.96 -11.12 -13.81
CA ARG A 90 -5.88 -10.28 -14.61
C ARG A 90 -7.25 -10.91 -14.92
N SER A 91 -7.75 -11.83 -14.11
CA SER A 91 -9.10 -12.39 -14.33
C SER A 91 -10.18 -11.29 -14.30
N ARG A 92 -10.92 -11.15 -15.41
CA ARG A 92 -11.93 -10.08 -15.55
C ARG A 92 -13.11 -10.24 -14.57
N LYS A 93 -13.44 -11.47 -14.21
CA LYS A 93 -14.53 -11.77 -13.26
C LYS A 93 -14.25 -11.17 -11.89
N LEU A 94 -13.02 -11.35 -11.39
CA LEU A 94 -12.62 -10.81 -10.10
C LEU A 94 -12.51 -9.29 -10.14
N LEU A 95 -12.03 -8.72 -11.26
CA LEU A 95 -12.05 -7.27 -11.44
C LEU A 95 -13.46 -6.70 -11.32
N MET A 96 -14.46 -7.30 -11.99
CA MET A 96 -15.84 -6.85 -11.87
C MET A 96 -16.35 -6.95 -10.43
N PHE A 97 -16.06 -8.05 -9.74
CA PHE A 97 -16.43 -8.22 -8.33
C PHE A 97 -15.82 -7.14 -7.43
N LEU A 98 -14.50 -6.88 -7.54
CA LEU A 98 -13.84 -5.84 -6.74
C LEU A 98 -14.36 -4.46 -7.08
N THR A 99 -14.58 -4.14 -8.36
CA THR A 99 -15.12 -2.84 -8.76
C THR A 99 -16.50 -2.63 -8.19
N VAL A 100 -17.40 -3.62 -8.27
CA VAL A 100 -18.75 -3.52 -7.69
C VAL A 100 -18.68 -3.30 -6.18
N MET A 101 -17.93 -4.14 -5.46
CA MET A 101 -17.76 -3.99 -4.01
C MET A 101 -17.18 -2.62 -3.63
N TYR A 102 -16.18 -2.15 -4.37
CA TYR A 102 -15.55 -0.85 -4.16
C TYR A 102 -16.51 0.32 -4.44
N THR A 103 -17.29 0.25 -5.52
CA THR A 103 -18.31 1.28 -5.80
C THR A 103 -19.36 1.35 -4.72
N ILE A 104 -19.82 0.21 -4.18
CA ILE A 104 -20.75 0.17 -3.05
C ILE A 104 -20.14 0.83 -1.82
N SER A 105 -18.88 0.50 -1.49
CA SER A 105 -18.15 1.11 -0.36
C SER A 105 -18.03 2.64 -0.51
N ILE A 106 -17.68 3.13 -1.70
CA ILE A 106 -17.63 4.58 -1.99
C ILE A 106 -19.01 5.21 -1.84
N THR A 107 -20.06 4.61 -2.41
CA THR A 107 -21.42 5.16 -2.32
C THR A 107 -21.86 5.29 -0.86
N ILE A 108 -21.64 4.27 -0.04
CA ILE A 108 -21.95 4.32 1.40
C ILE A 108 -21.13 5.43 2.08
N SER A 109 -19.83 5.53 1.79
CA SER A 109 -18.95 6.56 2.33
C SER A 109 -19.40 7.98 1.97
N ILE A 110 -19.83 8.20 0.72
CA ILE A 110 -20.35 9.50 0.26
C ILE A 110 -21.65 9.85 0.98
N VAL A 111 -22.58 8.89 1.11
CA VAL A 111 -23.85 9.11 1.82
C VAL A 111 -23.60 9.48 3.28
N VAL A 112 -22.68 8.77 3.95
CA VAL A 112 -22.31 9.08 5.34
C VAL A 112 -21.61 10.43 5.44
N LEU A 113 -20.74 10.78 4.50
CA LEU A 113 -20.10 12.09 4.46
C LEU A 113 -21.13 13.22 4.29
N VAL A 114 -22.07 13.08 3.36
CA VAL A 114 -23.14 14.08 3.14
C VAL A 114 -24.03 14.22 4.37
N LYS A 115 -24.40 13.11 5.01
CA LYS A 115 -25.17 13.12 6.26
C LYS A 115 -24.37 13.77 7.41
N ALA A 116 -23.08 13.45 7.54
CA ALA A 116 -22.22 14.04 8.55
C ALA A 116 -22.13 15.56 8.37
N LEU A 117 -21.90 16.03 7.14
CA LEU A 117 -21.87 17.46 6.81
C LEU A 117 -23.22 18.16 7.03
N SER A 118 -24.34 17.46 6.85
CA SER A 118 -25.68 18.02 7.06
C SER A 118 -26.07 18.12 8.55
N HIS A 119 -25.54 17.23 9.40
CA HIS A 119 -25.84 17.17 10.83
C HIS A 119 -24.82 17.88 11.71
N THR A 120 -23.67 18.32 11.18
CA THR A 120 -22.72 19.16 11.91
C THR A 120 -23.31 20.53 12.19
N GLN A 121 -24.00 20.67 13.32
CA GLN A 121 -24.34 21.97 13.87
C GLN A 121 -23.21 22.47 14.78
N PRO A 122 -22.78 23.73 14.66
CA PRO A 122 -21.79 24.29 15.56
C PRO A 122 -22.38 24.37 16.97
N VAL A 123 -21.87 23.53 17.87
CA VAL A 123 -22.22 23.61 19.29
C VAL A 123 -21.41 24.74 19.92
N PHE A 124 -22.07 25.83 20.30
CA PHE A 124 -21.44 26.90 21.06
C PHE A 124 -21.21 26.41 22.50
N LEU A 125 -19.95 26.17 22.86
CA LEU A 125 -19.59 25.90 24.26
C LEU A 125 -19.78 27.17 25.10
N PRO A 126 -20.35 27.07 26.32
CA PRO A 126 -20.47 28.21 27.22
C PRO A 126 -19.10 28.77 27.59
N HIS A 127 -18.99 30.10 27.60
CA HIS A 127 -17.77 30.84 27.93
C HIS A 127 -17.23 30.40 29.30
N GLY A 128 -16.11 29.66 29.32
CA GLY A 128 -15.46 29.26 30.57
C GLY A 128 -14.65 27.95 30.52
N LEU A 129 -14.90 27.06 29.55
CA LEU A 129 -14.06 25.87 29.38
C LEU A 129 -12.95 26.11 28.35
N PRO A 130 -11.66 25.95 28.71
CA PRO A 130 -10.52 26.14 27.80
C PRO A 130 -10.35 25.01 26.76
N VAL A 131 -11.40 24.22 26.51
CA VAL A 131 -11.37 23.14 25.52
C VAL A 131 -12.12 23.61 24.27
N THR A 132 -11.41 24.35 23.42
CA THR A 132 -11.92 24.75 22.10
C THR A 132 -11.89 23.51 21.19
N GLY A 133 -13.00 22.78 21.13
CA GLY A 133 -13.14 21.62 20.26
C GLY A 133 -14.56 21.53 19.72
N CYS A 134 -14.70 21.29 18.42
CA CYS A 134 -16.00 21.03 17.80
C CYS A 134 -16.43 19.59 18.17
N PHE A 135 -17.18 19.44 19.26
CA PHE A 135 -17.78 18.17 19.63
C PHE A 135 -19.06 17.98 18.83
N SER A 136 -18.92 17.34 17.66
CA SER A 136 -20.08 16.81 16.96
C SER A 136 -20.50 15.51 17.66
N THR A 137 -21.74 15.45 18.13
CA THR A 137 -22.36 14.20 18.56
C THR A 137 -22.29 13.24 17.40
N VAL A 138 -21.43 12.22 17.52
CA VAL A 138 -21.18 11.23 16.47
C VAL A 138 -22.50 10.53 16.16
N PRO A 139 -23.11 10.75 14.98
CA PRO A 139 -24.33 10.04 14.63
C PRO A 139 -24.01 8.55 14.44
N ASP A 140 -24.98 7.69 14.77
CA ASP A 140 -24.87 6.23 14.62
C ASP A 140 -24.46 5.81 13.20
N THR A 141 -24.71 6.66 12.20
CA THR A 141 -24.30 6.46 10.80
C THR A 141 -22.78 6.38 10.60
N ILE A 142 -21.96 6.97 11.48
CA ILE A 142 -20.49 6.85 11.38
C ILE A 142 -20.05 5.43 11.72
N PHE A 143 -20.75 4.75 12.63
CA PHE A 143 -20.47 3.37 12.96
C PHE A 143 -20.66 2.46 11.74
N GLU A 144 -21.74 2.67 10.98
CA GLU A 144 -22.01 1.91 9.75
C GLU A 144 -20.91 2.06 8.68
N ALA A 145 -20.37 3.27 8.51
CA ALA A 145 -19.26 3.50 7.57
C ALA A 145 -17.99 2.73 7.98
N ILE A 146 -17.65 2.75 9.26
CA ILE A 146 -16.47 2.07 9.78
C ILE A 146 -16.61 0.55 9.68
N VAL A 147 -17.80 0.03 10.00
CA VAL A 147 -18.12 -1.40 9.80
C VAL A 147 -17.99 -1.77 8.33
N THR A 148 -18.50 -0.96 7.40
CA THR A 148 -18.37 -1.19 5.96
C THR A 148 -16.91 -1.25 5.51
N GLY A 149 -16.06 -0.35 6.03
CA GLY A 149 -14.62 -0.36 5.78
C GLY A 149 -13.94 -1.63 6.32
N ILE A 150 -14.29 -2.07 7.52
CA ILE A 150 -13.78 -3.32 8.13
C ILE A 150 -14.17 -4.54 7.30
N VAL A 151 -15.43 -4.62 6.87
CA VAL A 151 -15.92 -5.74 6.05
C VAL A 151 -15.17 -5.77 4.73
N THR A 152 -15.06 -4.62 4.05
CA THR A 152 -14.38 -4.49 2.76
C THR A 152 -12.91 -4.89 2.85
N THR A 153 -12.19 -4.37 3.85
CA THR A 153 -10.77 -4.69 4.07
C THR A 153 -10.57 -6.15 4.49
N SER A 154 -11.47 -6.72 5.29
CA SER A 154 -11.46 -8.14 5.68
C SER A 154 -11.66 -9.07 4.48
N VAL A 155 -12.61 -8.76 3.59
CA VAL A 155 -12.83 -9.52 2.35
C VAL A 155 -11.59 -9.50 1.46
N LEU A 156 -10.96 -8.34 1.29
CA LEU A 156 -9.70 -8.23 0.54
C LEU A 156 -8.56 -9.05 1.19
N CYS A 157 -8.48 -9.03 2.52
CA CYS A 157 -7.53 -9.83 3.27
C CYS A 157 -7.76 -11.34 3.04
N ILE A 158 -8.99 -11.81 3.19
CA ILE A 158 -9.37 -13.22 3.00
C ILE A 158 -9.09 -13.66 1.55
N LEU A 159 -9.46 -12.86 0.55
CA LEU A 159 -9.19 -13.17 -0.87
C LEU A 159 -7.70 -13.28 -1.16
N THR A 160 -6.88 -12.44 -0.50
CA THR A 160 -5.42 -12.47 -0.62
C THR A 160 -4.86 -13.72 0.02
N ILE A 161 -5.28 -14.06 1.24
CA ILE A 161 -4.89 -15.29 1.95
C ILE A 161 -5.27 -16.51 1.13
N TYR A 162 -6.53 -16.59 0.69
CA TYR A 162 -7.04 -17.71 -0.09
C TYR A 162 -6.21 -17.95 -1.35
N ARG A 163 -5.83 -16.89 -2.06
CA ARG A 163 -4.96 -16.98 -3.25
C ARG A 163 -3.57 -17.49 -2.89
N ILE A 164 -2.97 -16.98 -1.81
CA ILE A 164 -1.66 -17.44 -1.31
C ILE A 164 -1.71 -18.93 -0.99
N LEU A 165 -2.76 -19.38 -0.29
CA LEU A 165 -2.93 -20.78 0.10
C LEU A 165 -3.14 -21.69 -1.11
N ARG A 166 -3.94 -21.25 -2.08
CA ARG A 166 -4.25 -22.02 -3.29
C ARG A 166 -3.02 -22.21 -4.19
N ASP A 167 -2.21 -21.16 -4.36
CA ASP A 167 -1.10 -21.16 -5.30
C ASP A 167 0.26 -21.37 -4.64
N ARG A 168 0.33 -21.91 -3.41
CA ARG A 168 1.60 -22.08 -2.67
C ARG A 168 2.70 -22.75 -3.49
N LYS A 169 2.36 -23.72 -4.35
CA LYS A 169 3.31 -24.43 -5.22
C LYS A 169 3.91 -23.51 -6.29
N GLU A 170 3.09 -22.69 -6.93
CA GLU A 170 3.55 -21.73 -7.94
C GLU A 170 4.32 -20.58 -7.28
N VAL A 171 3.85 -20.09 -6.13
CA VAL A 171 4.54 -19.05 -5.35
C VAL A 171 5.92 -19.53 -4.87
N ALA A 172 6.08 -20.80 -4.50
CA ALA A 172 7.37 -21.37 -4.09
C ALA A 172 8.43 -21.34 -5.20
N SER A 173 8.04 -21.39 -6.48
CA SER A 173 8.98 -21.26 -7.60
C SER A 173 9.54 -19.85 -7.78
N SER A 174 8.88 -18.84 -7.20
CA SER A 174 9.28 -17.43 -7.30
C SER A 174 9.51 -16.83 -5.91
N PRO A 175 10.73 -16.91 -5.34
CA PRO A 175 11.04 -16.42 -4.00
C PRO A 175 10.69 -14.93 -3.82
N LEU A 176 10.74 -14.17 -4.91
CA LEU A 176 10.38 -12.75 -4.93
C LEU A 176 8.88 -12.54 -4.73
N LEU A 177 8.05 -13.35 -5.40
CA LEU A 177 6.60 -13.29 -5.25
C LEU A 177 6.20 -13.66 -3.81
N ALA A 178 6.85 -14.68 -3.24
CA ALA A 178 6.65 -15.10 -1.86
C ALA A 178 6.96 -13.99 -0.84
N LEU A 179 8.06 -13.26 -1.03
CA LEU A 179 8.43 -12.13 -0.17
C LEU A 179 7.39 -11.00 -0.27
N PHE A 180 7.00 -10.66 -1.50
CA PHE A 180 5.96 -9.66 -1.75
C PHE A 180 4.64 -10.03 -1.05
N PHE A 181 4.27 -11.30 -1.10
CA PHE A 181 3.08 -11.82 -0.43
C PHE A 181 3.14 -11.72 1.08
N ARG A 182 4.25 -12.15 1.69
CA ARG A 182 4.42 -12.16 3.15
C ARG A 182 4.34 -10.75 3.71
N ASP A 183 5.02 -9.81 3.06
CA ASP A 183 4.99 -8.40 3.46
C ASP A 183 3.58 -7.84 3.29
N GLY A 184 2.95 -8.11 2.13
CA GLY A 184 1.58 -7.67 1.86
C GLY A 184 0.55 -8.16 2.86
N LEU A 185 0.61 -9.43 3.23
CA LEU A 185 -0.32 -10.05 4.14
C LEU A 185 -0.20 -9.47 5.56
N MET A 186 1.03 -9.33 6.06
CA MET A 186 1.27 -8.68 7.35
C MET A 186 0.66 -7.28 7.39
N TYR A 187 0.73 -6.55 6.28
CA TYR A 187 0.09 -5.23 6.18
C TYR A 187 -1.43 -5.28 6.26
N TYR A 188 -2.09 -6.19 5.54
CA TYR A 188 -3.55 -6.35 5.64
C TYR A 188 -3.99 -6.70 7.05
N CYS A 189 -3.25 -7.59 7.73
CA CYS A 189 -3.53 -7.94 9.13
C CYS A 189 -3.36 -6.73 10.05
N CYS A 190 -2.27 -5.97 9.93
CA CYS A 190 -2.05 -4.77 10.75
C CYS A 190 -3.14 -3.73 10.56
N VAL A 191 -3.53 -3.44 9.31
CA VAL A 191 -4.63 -2.50 9.03
C VAL A 191 -5.92 -2.99 9.68
N ASN A 192 -6.29 -4.26 9.48
CA ASN A 192 -7.53 -4.81 10.03
C ASN A 192 -7.54 -4.74 11.57
N VAL A 193 -6.41 -5.03 12.23
CA VAL A 193 -6.27 -4.86 13.69
C VAL A 193 -6.45 -3.42 14.11
N VAL A 194 -5.83 -2.45 13.43
CA VAL A 194 -6.00 -1.02 13.74
C VAL A 194 -7.45 -0.59 13.59
N PHE A 195 -8.15 -1.07 12.55
CA PHE A 195 -9.57 -0.82 12.35
C PHE A 195 -10.44 -1.41 13.46
N MET A 196 -10.17 -2.66 13.85
CA MET A 196 -10.87 -3.31 14.96
C MET A 196 -10.63 -2.57 16.28
N CYS A 197 -9.40 -2.15 16.56
CA CYS A 197 -9.09 -1.32 17.72
C CYS A 197 -9.83 0.01 17.70
N ASN A 198 -9.92 0.66 16.53
CA ASN A 198 -10.68 1.92 16.42
C ASN A 198 -12.18 1.72 16.65
N LEU A 199 -12.77 0.66 16.07
CA LEU A 199 -14.18 0.33 16.30
C LEU A 199 -14.44 0.00 17.78
N PHE A 200 -13.53 -0.74 18.41
CA PHE A 200 -13.58 -1.02 19.84
C PHE A 200 -13.54 0.30 20.62
N MET A 201 -12.58 1.18 20.38
CA MET A 201 -12.46 2.47 21.09
C MET A 201 -13.67 3.39 20.91
N LEU A 202 -14.29 3.39 19.73
CA LEU A 202 -15.54 4.13 19.51
C LEU A 202 -16.66 3.66 20.44
N ARG A 203 -16.68 2.38 20.79
CA ARG A 203 -17.69 1.77 21.68
C ARG A 203 -17.48 2.11 23.16
N PHE A 204 -16.26 2.47 23.59
CA PHE A 204 -15.92 2.77 25.00
C PHE A 204 -16.06 4.25 25.39
N GLU A 205 -16.61 5.10 24.52
CA GLU A 205 -16.96 6.52 24.78
C GLU A 205 -15.85 7.44 25.34
N ASN A 206 -14.60 6.98 25.41
CA ASN A 206 -13.53 7.80 25.97
C ASN A 206 -12.96 8.76 24.90
N ALA A 207 -13.26 10.05 25.06
CA ALA A 207 -12.95 11.09 24.08
C ALA A 207 -11.45 11.23 23.76
N ALA A 208 -10.57 11.03 24.74
CA ALA A 208 -9.13 11.17 24.56
C ALA A 208 -8.56 10.12 23.58
N PHE A 209 -9.06 8.88 23.65
CA PHE A 209 -8.59 7.81 22.78
C PHE A 209 -9.05 7.98 21.33
N LYS A 210 -10.25 8.54 21.11
CA LYS A 210 -10.78 8.77 19.74
C LYS A 210 -9.83 9.64 18.91
N ILE A 211 -9.26 10.69 19.52
CA ILE A 211 -8.33 11.61 18.84
C ILE A 211 -7.03 10.87 18.45
N LEU A 212 -6.45 10.11 19.39
CA LEU A 212 -5.21 9.37 19.15
C LEU A 212 -5.37 8.31 18.05
N PHE A 213 -6.45 7.53 18.09
CA PHE A 213 -6.69 6.47 17.12
C PHE A 213 -7.07 6.99 15.73
N ASN A 214 -7.76 8.13 15.65
CA ASN A 214 -8.03 8.78 14.36
C ASN A 214 -6.72 9.20 13.65
N GLY A 215 -5.74 9.70 14.41
CA GLY A 215 -4.40 9.98 13.88
C GLY A 215 -3.69 8.72 13.37
N LEU A 216 -3.75 7.63 14.12
CA LEU A 216 -3.18 6.34 13.72
C LEU A 216 -3.84 5.79 12.45
N LEU A 217 -5.16 5.89 12.35
CA LEU A 217 -5.91 5.46 11.16
C LEU A 217 -5.49 6.20 9.90
N ASN A 218 -5.07 7.46 9.99
CA ASN A 218 -4.58 8.22 8.84
C ASN A 218 -3.10 7.94 8.55
N ALA A 219 -2.28 7.76 9.59
CA ALA A 219 -0.84 7.56 9.43
C ALA A 219 -0.46 6.16 8.89
N VAL A 220 -1.14 5.12 9.39
CA VAL A 220 -0.85 3.72 9.05
C VAL A 220 -1.00 3.46 7.54
N PRO A 221 -2.12 3.82 6.88
CA PRO A 221 -2.29 3.67 5.43
C PRO A 221 -1.18 4.34 4.61
N CYS A 222 -0.76 5.56 4.98
CA CYS A 222 0.29 6.29 4.28
C CYS A 222 1.65 5.56 4.38
N MET A 223 2.03 5.12 5.58
CA MET A 223 3.26 4.37 5.81
C MET A 223 3.28 3.04 5.06
N LEU A 224 2.15 2.34 5.07
CA LEU A 224 2.01 1.05 4.41
C LEU A 224 2.01 1.17 2.89
N GLY A 225 1.30 2.17 2.35
CA GLY A 225 1.32 2.51 0.93
C GLY A 225 2.74 2.77 0.43
N ALA A 226 3.53 3.54 1.18
CA ALA A 226 4.93 3.82 0.83
C ALA A 226 5.81 2.55 0.78
N ARG A 227 5.70 1.65 1.78
CA ARG A 227 6.49 0.41 1.82
C ARG A 227 6.17 -0.53 0.67
N VAL A 228 4.89 -0.75 0.39
CA VAL A 228 4.45 -1.61 -0.72
C VAL A 228 4.99 -1.07 -2.04
N LEU A 229 4.95 0.24 -2.21
CA LEU A 229 5.40 0.91 -3.42
C LEU A 229 6.91 0.80 -3.62
N ILE A 230 7.70 0.93 -2.55
CA ILE A 230 9.15 0.70 -2.56
C ILE A 230 9.47 -0.76 -2.95
N ASN A 231 8.74 -1.73 -2.40
CA ASN A 231 8.94 -3.15 -2.74
C ASN A 231 8.68 -3.41 -4.23
N ILE A 232 7.66 -2.79 -4.82
CA ILE A 232 7.38 -2.89 -6.27
C ILE A 232 8.48 -2.21 -7.09
N LEU A 233 8.94 -1.04 -6.68
CA LEU A 233 10.03 -0.34 -7.39
C LEU A 233 11.34 -1.14 -7.36
N SER A 234 11.64 -1.78 -6.23
CA SER A 234 12.79 -2.67 -6.10
C SER A 234 12.70 -3.81 -7.10
N LEU A 235 11.53 -4.45 -7.22
CA LEU A 235 11.29 -5.52 -8.19
C LEU A 235 11.50 -5.05 -9.63
N VAL A 236 10.92 -3.90 -10.01
CA VAL A 236 11.06 -3.35 -11.36
C VAL A 236 12.52 -3.06 -11.70
N ARG A 237 13.31 -2.53 -10.75
CA ARG A 237 14.75 -2.29 -10.95
C ARG A 237 15.53 -3.59 -11.16
N THR A 238 15.23 -4.63 -10.40
CA THR A 238 15.90 -5.93 -10.57
C THR A 238 15.61 -6.52 -11.96
N SER A 239 14.36 -6.45 -12.43
CA SER A 239 14.00 -6.93 -13.77
C SER A 239 14.68 -6.17 -14.90
N LEU A 240 14.86 -4.84 -14.76
CA LEU A 240 15.55 -4.02 -15.76
C LEU A 240 17.06 -4.25 -15.81
N GLY A 241 17.68 -4.68 -14.70
CA GLY A 241 19.12 -4.93 -14.63
C GLY A 241 19.56 -6.21 -15.33
N THR A 242 18.67 -7.20 -15.45
CA THR A 242 19.00 -8.51 -16.03
C THR A 242 19.12 -8.48 -17.56
N ASP A 243 18.44 -7.56 -18.24
CA ASP A 243 18.47 -7.49 -19.71
C ASP A 243 19.67 -6.70 -20.28
N ALA A 244 20.41 -5.97 -19.44
CA ALA A 244 21.56 -5.19 -19.89
C ALA A 244 22.88 -5.99 -19.98
N THR A 245 22.89 -7.27 -19.58
CA THR A 245 24.12 -8.08 -19.49
C THR A 245 24.23 -9.18 -20.55
N THR A 246 23.42 -9.16 -21.60
CA THR A 246 23.73 -9.89 -22.85
C THR A 246 24.67 -9.09 -23.78
N GLY A 247 25.26 -8.00 -23.26
CA GLY A 247 26.41 -7.33 -23.86
C GLY A 247 27.67 -7.61 -23.06
N SER A 248 28.32 -8.75 -23.37
CA SER A 248 29.65 -9.20 -22.90
C SER A 248 29.94 -9.22 -21.38
N PRO A 249 30.70 -10.21 -20.88
CA PRO A 249 31.17 -10.22 -19.50
C PRO A 249 32.14 -9.04 -19.27
N LEU A 250 31.60 -7.88 -18.91
CA LEU A 250 32.39 -6.75 -18.42
C LEU A 250 32.73 -7.07 -16.96
N SER A 251 33.87 -7.74 -16.82
CA SER A 251 34.84 -7.64 -15.73
C SER A 251 34.25 -7.30 -14.35
N ASP A 252 34.26 -8.29 -13.46
CA ASP A 252 34.00 -8.14 -12.03
C ASP A 252 34.41 -6.76 -11.48
N PRO A 253 33.52 -6.02 -10.79
CA PRO A 253 33.93 -4.91 -9.97
C PRO A 253 34.76 -5.51 -8.82
N LYS A 254 36.07 -5.57 -9.04
CA LYS A 254 37.10 -5.82 -8.03
C LYS A 254 36.95 -4.70 -7.00
N PHE A 255 36.11 -4.92 -5.99
CA PHE A 255 36.11 -4.14 -4.78
C PHE A 255 37.52 -4.30 -4.20
N ALA A 256 38.36 -3.30 -4.46
CA ALA A 256 39.63 -3.13 -3.81
C ALA A 256 39.33 -2.94 -2.32
N ARG A 257 39.25 -4.06 -1.62
CA ARG A 257 39.49 -4.12 -0.18
C ARG A 257 40.94 -3.68 -0.04
N ASN A 258 41.13 -2.37 0.13
CA ASN A 258 42.40 -1.78 0.52
C ASN A 258 42.67 -2.24 1.95
N GLY A 259 43.16 -3.47 2.07
CA GLY A 259 43.84 -3.94 3.25
C GLY A 259 45.15 -3.19 3.34
N ALA A 260 45.28 -2.36 4.36
CA ALA A 260 46.56 -1.84 4.80
C ALA A 260 47.49 -3.03 5.13
N PRO A 261 48.76 -3.02 4.66
CA PRO A 261 49.71 -4.05 5.04
C PRO A 261 50.17 -3.80 6.48
N THR A 262 49.66 -4.58 7.43
CA THR A 262 50.32 -4.75 8.72
C THR A 262 51.51 -5.68 8.53
N SER A 263 52.68 -5.04 8.40
CA SER A 263 54.00 -5.63 8.59
C SER A 263 54.20 -5.98 10.08
N GLY A 264 54.75 -7.16 10.36
CA GLY A 264 55.13 -7.63 11.69
C GLY A 264 54.84 -9.11 11.85
N SER A 265 55.73 -10.01 11.42
CA SER A 265 56.83 -10.58 12.22
C SER A 265 56.35 -11.35 13.45
N ASP A 266 56.50 -12.68 13.41
CA ASP A 266 57.00 -13.58 14.47
C ASP A 266 56.49 -15.01 14.16
N LYS A 267 57.28 -15.91 13.54
CA LYS A 267 58.26 -16.81 14.17
C LYS A 267 57.80 -17.40 15.51
N TYR A 268 57.33 -18.65 15.50
CA TYR A 268 57.72 -19.77 16.40
C TYR A 268 57.04 -21.04 15.82
N SER A 269 57.80 -21.96 15.22
CA SER A 269 58.43 -23.16 15.82
C SER A 269 57.42 -24.30 16.06
N THR A 270 57.27 -25.25 15.14
CA THR A 270 57.86 -26.62 15.07
C THR A 270 57.31 -27.71 16.02
N CYS A 271 56.88 -28.82 15.38
CA CYS A 271 56.98 -30.25 15.73
C CYS A 271 56.13 -30.90 16.85
N HIS A 272 55.22 -31.81 16.46
CA HIS A 272 55.30 -33.30 16.55
C HIS A 272 53.86 -33.88 16.44
N ASP A 273 53.47 -34.81 15.57
CA ASP A 273 53.94 -36.16 15.18
C ASP A 273 53.12 -37.29 15.86
N GLY A 274 52.78 -38.31 15.07
CA GLY A 274 52.03 -39.53 15.44
C GLY A 274 50.50 -39.38 15.38
N GLY A 275 49.72 -40.13 14.60
CA GLY A 275 49.90 -41.49 14.10
C GLY A 275 48.69 -42.32 14.55
N ASP A 276 47.87 -42.79 13.61
CA ASP A 276 47.37 -44.17 13.51
C ASP A 276 46.02 -44.32 12.77
N ALA A 277 46.17 -44.85 11.56
CA ALA A 277 45.45 -45.97 10.93
C ALA A 277 44.02 -46.35 11.37
N SER A 278 43.09 -46.25 10.43
CA SER A 278 42.12 -47.32 10.07
C SER A 278 41.36 -46.88 8.80
N THR A 279 41.74 -47.28 7.58
CA THR A 279 41.38 -48.53 6.85
C THR A 279 39.88 -48.81 6.79
N GLY A 280 39.28 -48.69 5.59
CA GLY A 280 37.93 -49.22 5.35
C GLY A 280 37.22 -48.69 4.11
N ASN A 281 37.66 -49.14 2.94
CA ASN A 281 37.09 -48.88 1.62
C ASN A 281 35.57 -49.10 1.54
N THR A 282 34.84 -48.28 0.76
CA THR A 282 33.88 -48.79 -0.23
C THR A 282 33.75 -47.78 -1.38
N MET A 283 34.07 -48.30 -2.56
CA MET A 283 34.12 -47.69 -3.87
C MET A 283 32.78 -47.91 -4.56
N THR A 284 32.13 -46.85 -5.04
CA THR A 284 31.15 -46.94 -6.13
C THR A 284 31.20 -45.71 -7.02
N PRO A 285 30.98 -45.87 -8.35
CA PRO A 285 31.46 -44.94 -9.35
C PRO A 285 30.39 -43.95 -9.84
N ILE A 286 30.89 -42.85 -10.39
CA ILE A 286 30.40 -42.17 -11.61
C ILE A 286 28.88 -41.90 -11.67
N SER A 287 28.53 -40.61 -11.51
CA SER A 287 27.56 -39.93 -12.39
C SER A 287 27.77 -38.43 -12.29
N THR A 288 28.61 -37.92 -13.19
CA THR A 288 28.68 -36.51 -13.57
C THR A 288 27.35 -36.14 -14.23
N VAL A 289 26.38 -35.68 -13.44
CA VAL A 289 25.18 -35.03 -13.97
C VAL A 289 25.54 -33.59 -14.31
N SER A 290 25.96 -33.40 -15.56
CA SER A 290 25.88 -32.13 -16.25
C SER A 290 24.40 -31.77 -16.39
N ASN A 291 23.90 -30.93 -15.47
CA ASN A 291 22.62 -30.25 -15.67
C ASN A 291 22.90 -28.88 -16.26
N HIS A 292 23.14 -28.87 -17.57
CA HIS A 292 23.00 -27.69 -18.41
C HIS A 292 21.51 -27.38 -18.57
N GLY A 293 20.88 -26.96 -17.47
CA GLY A 293 19.53 -26.41 -17.47
C GLY A 293 19.60 -24.94 -17.84
N THR A 294 19.75 -24.65 -19.13
CA THR A 294 19.50 -23.32 -19.69
C THR A 294 18.00 -23.06 -19.52
N LEU A 295 17.63 -22.54 -18.36
CA LEU A 295 16.26 -22.18 -18.03
C LEU A 295 15.91 -21.00 -18.92
N GLN A 296 15.14 -21.26 -19.98
CA GLN A 296 14.49 -20.24 -20.79
C GLN A 296 13.44 -19.50 -19.94
N ILE A 297 13.91 -18.63 -19.04
CA ILE A 297 13.13 -17.56 -18.42
C ILE A 297 13.10 -16.42 -19.44
N GLY A 298 12.40 -16.61 -20.55
CA GLY A 298 12.37 -15.61 -21.63
C GLY A 298 11.08 -15.56 -22.42
N GLU A 299 10.45 -16.71 -22.68
CA GLU A 299 9.30 -16.74 -23.61
C GLU A 299 7.93 -16.55 -22.94
N GLY A 300 7.82 -16.76 -21.62
CA GLY A 300 6.55 -16.68 -20.91
C GLY A 300 5.96 -15.26 -20.81
N ILE A 301 6.80 -14.22 -20.85
CA ILE A 301 6.34 -12.81 -20.80
C ILE A 301 6.12 -12.25 -22.21
N GLU A 302 6.90 -12.69 -23.20
CA GLU A 302 6.73 -12.34 -24.62
C GLU A 302 5.45 -12.93 -25.24
N GLN A 303 5.10 -14.19 -24.95
CA GLN A 303 3.82 -14.76 -25.39
C GLN A 303 2.60 -14.13 -24.70
N VAL A 304 2.76 -13.68 -23.45
CA VAL A 304 1.73 -12.90 -22.72
C VAL A 304 1.58 -11.49 -23.29
N LEU A 305 2.62 -10.93 -23.95
CA LEU A 305 2.55 -9.66 -24.66
C LEU A 305 1.91 -9.79 -26.06
N ARG A 306 2.19 -10.88 -26.81
CA ARG A 306 1.64 -11.09 -28.18
C ARG A 306 0.14 -11.41 -28.20
N LEU A 307 -0.41 -12.06 -27.18
CA LEU A 307 -1.85 -12.38 -27.12
C LEU A 307 -2.77 -11.19 -26.78
N THR A 308 -2.22 -9.99 -26.53
CA THR A 308 -3.02 -8.76 -26.32
C THR A 308 -3.26 -7.91 -27.57
N HIS A 309 -2.84 -8.35 -28.76
CA HIS A 309 -2.94 -7.57 -30.00
C HIS A 309 -3.98 -8.09 -31.02
N ASP A 310 -4.98 -8.89 -30.61
CA ASP A 310 -6.01 -9.33 -31.55
C ASP A 310 -7.44 -9.03 -31.03
N PRO A 311 -7.95 -7.80 -31.20
CA PRO A 311 -9.31 -7.42 -30.81
C PRO A 311 -10.40 -7.85 -31.80
N GLU A 312 -10.08 -8.53 -32.91
CA GLU A 312 -11.03 -8.76 -34.01
C GLU A 312 -11.76 -10.12 -34.00
N ARG A 313 -11.38 -11.09 -33.17
CA ARG A 313 -11.94 -12.46 -33.26
C ARG A 313 -13.29 -12.70 -32.57
N GLY A 314 -14.00 -11.65 -32.14
CA GLY A 314 -15.19 -11.75 -31.29
C GLY A 314 -16.57 -11.65 -31.98
N LYS A 315 -16.65 -11.40 -33.30
CA LYS A 315 -17.93 -11.05 -33.96
C LYS A 315 -18.63 -12.15 -34.77
N SER A 316 -18.08 -13.37 -34.88
CA SER A 316 -18.61 -14.34 -35.85
C SER A 316 -19.48 -15.49 -35.30
N LEU A 317 -19.86 -15.51 -34.01
CA LEU A 317 -20.49 -16.70 -33.41
C LEU A 317 -21.95 -16.57 -32.94
N HIS A 318 -22.66 -15.51 -33.32
CA HIS A 318 -24.04 -15.28 -32.86
C HIS A 318 -25.16 -15.31 -33.93
N HIS A 319 -24.91 -15.85 -35.12
CA HIS A 319 -25.94 -15.94 -36.18
C HIS A 319 -26.10 -17.36 -36.77
N SER A 320 -26.40 -18.36 -35.92
CA SER A 320 -26.98 -19.64 -36.37
C SER A 320 -27.57 -20.39 -35.19
N ALA A 321 -28.81 -20.10 -34.84
CA ALA A 321 -29.73 -21.01 -34.15
C ALA A 321 -31.09 -20.34 -33.92
N ILE A 322 -31.84 -20.05 -35.00
CA ILE A 322 -33.30 -19.96 -34.95
C ILE A 322 -33.80 -20.68 -36.19
N GLY A 323 -34.35 -21.87 -35.99
CA GLY A 323 -34.84 -22.73 -37.06
C GLY A 323 -35.19 -24.11 -36.52
N HIS A 324 -36.25 -24.18 -35.70
CA HIS A 324 -37.32 -25.19 -35.73
C HIS A 324 -38.31 -24.96 -34.57
#